data_AF-A0A3B0YCV4-F1
#
_entry.id   AF-A0A3B0YCV4-F1
#
_cell.length_a   1.000
_cell.length_b   1.000
_cell.length_c   1.000
_cell.angle_alpha   90.00
_cell.angle_beta   90.00
_cell.angle_gamma   90.00
#
_symmetry.space_group_name_H-M   'P 1'
#
loop_
_entity.id
_entity.type
_entity.pdbx_description
1 polymer ?
#
loop_
_entity_poly.entity_id
_entity_poly.type
_entity_poly.pdbx_seq_one_letter_code
_entity_poly.pdbx_strand_id
1 'polypeptide(L)'
;MGRDKQKDAYDIWFCIRNYEGGMDALAEACKPLLAEEEARVAYMYIAEKFRSENDFGPATVRRFLEDSPDKCGDMTPEQIQTDAYLRVSKWCELLGIKK
;
A
#
# COMPACT_ATOMS: atom_id res chain seq x y z
N MET A 1 -11.95 -13.34 -15.77
CA MET A 1 -11.41 -14.08 -14.61
C MET A 1 -10.10 -13.40 -14.23
N GLY A 2 -9.95 -12.58 -13.21
CA GLY A 2 -10.72 -12.36 -11.98
C GLY A 2 -9.69 -11.99 -10.91
N ARG A 3 -8.81 -11.03 -11.24
CA ARG A 3 -7.86 -10.46 -10.29
C ARG A 3 -8.53 -9.19 -9.80
N ASP A 4 -9.21 -9.27 -8.67
CA ASP A 4 -9.84 -8.11 -8.06
C ASP A 4 -8.73 -7.11 -7.73
N LYS A 5 -8.60 -6.09 -8.57
CA LYS A 5 -7.63 -4.99 -8.43
C LYS A 5 -7.69 -4.32 -7.06
N GLN A 6 -8.80 -4.50 -6.35
CA GLN A 6 -9.01 -4.03 -4.98
C GLN A 6 -8.14 -4.77 -3.97
N LYS A 7 -7.90 -6.07 -4.18
CA LYS A 7 -7.08 -6.90 -3.28
C LYS A 7 -5.60 -6.55 -3.37
N ASP A 8 -5.10 -6.18 -4.57
CA ASP A 8 -3.68 -5.80 -4.73
C ASP A 8 -3.32 -4.61 -3.82
N ALA A 9 -4.21 -3.61 -3.67
CA ALA A 9 -4.00 -2.46 -2.78
C ALA A 9 -3.99 -2.87 -1.30
N TYR A 10 -4.91 -3.76 -0.91
CA TYR A 10 -4.97 -4.32 0.43
C TYR A 10 -3.72 -5.14 0.77
N ASP A 11 -3.27 -6.01 -0.13
CA ASP A 11 -2.10 -6.86 0.08
C ASP A 11 -0.83 -6.01 0.27
N ILE A 12 -0.67 -4.91 -0.49
CA ILE A 12 0.45 -3.96 -0.30
C ILE A 12 0.41 -3.33 1.09
N TRP A 13 -0.74 -2.77 1.49
CA TRP A 13 -0.89 -2.16 2.82
C TRP A 13 -0.66 -3.18 3.94
N PHE A 14 -1.21 -4.38 3.80
CA PHE A 14 -1.07 -5.46 4.77
C PHE A 14 0.40 -5.88 4.90
N CYS A 15 1.12 -6.04 3.80
CA CYS A 15 2.55 -6.32 3.81
C CYS A 15 3.33 -5.23 4.54
N ILE A 16 3.10 -3.94 4.22
CA ILE A 16 3.81 -2.84 4.90
C ILE A 16 3.50 -2.81 6.40
N ARG A 17 2.26 -3.10 6.80
CA ARG A 17 1.83 -3.09 8.20
C ARG A 17 2.38 -4.26 9.00
N ASN A 18 2.49 -5.44 8.39
CA ASN A 18 2.85 -6.70 9.06
C ASN A 18 4.27 -7.19 8.76
N TYR A 19 5.07 -6.44 7.99
CA TYR A 19 6.45 -6.81 7.71
C TYR A 19 7.28 -6.84 8.99
N GLU A 20 8.05 -7.90 9.19
CA GLU A 20 8.96 -8.01 10.32
C GLU A 20 10.06 -6.94 10.21
N GLY A 21 10.27 -6.16 11.27
CA GLY A 21 11.14 -4.98 11.23
C GLY A 21 10.48 -3.71 10.70
N GLY A 22 9.20 -3.77 10.32
CA GLY A 22 8.39 -2.62 9.95
C GLY A 22 8.65 -2.09 8.54
N MET A 23 8.08 -0.91 8.28
CA MET A 23 8.09 -0.27 6.96
C MET A 23 9.50 0.11 6.48
N ASP A 24 10.37 0.56 7.38
CA ASP A 24 11.75 0.91 7.04
C ASP A 24 12.54 -0.32 6.58
N ALA A 25 12.41 -1.45 7.29
CA ALA A 25 13.05 -2.72 6.89
C ALA A 25 12.53 -3.20 5.52
N LEU A 26 11.22 -3.08 5.27
CA LEU A 26 10.64 -3.39 3.96
C LEU A 26 11.20 -2.49 2.85
N ALA A 27 11.35 -1.19 3.12
CA ALA A 27 11.95 -0.27 2.15
C ALA A 27 13.40 -0.66 1.83
N GLU A 28 14.23 -0.95 2.83
CA GLU A 28 15.60 -1.43 2.62
C GLU A 28 15.64 -2.73 1.82
N ALA A 29 14.75 -3.69 2.10
CA ALA A 29 14.65 -4.94 1.35
C ALA A 29 14.22 -4.73 -0.11
N CYS A 30 13.44 -3.68 -0.39
CA CYS A 30 13.00 -3.33 -1.74
C CYS A 30 14.00 -2.47 -2.52
N LYS A 31 14.94 -1.77 -1.86
CA LYS A 31 15.94 -0.92 -2.55
C LYS A 31 16.76 -1.65 -3.62
N PRO A 32 17.25 -2.89 -3.42
CA PRO A 32 17.97 -3.62 -4.47
C PRO A 32 17.12 -3.85 -5.73
N LEU A 33 15.80 -3.98 -5.59
CA LEU A 33 14.89 -4.17 -6.72
C LEU A 33 14.79 -2.93 -7.60
N LEU A 34 15.10 -1.73 -7.08
CA LEU A 34 15.13 -0.49 -7.87
C LEU A 34 16.22 -0.48 -8.96
N ALA A 35 17.15 -1.43 -8.94
CA ALA A 35 18.08 -1.65 -10.04
C ALA A 35 17.38 -2.12 -11.32
N GLU A 36 16.24 -2.79 -11.20
CA GLU A 36 15.43 -3.25 -12.32
C GLU A 36 14.41 -2.17 -12.72
N GLU A 37 14.40 -1.80 -14.01
CA GLU A 37 13.49 -0.78 -14.52
C GLU A 37 12.01 -1.15 -14.31
N GLU A 38 11.67 -2.42 -14.50
CA GLU A 38 10.32 -2.95 -14.30
C GLU A 38 9.83 -2.78 -12.86
N ALA A 39 10.70 -3.04 -11.88
CA ALA A 39 10.36 -2.87 -10.47
C ALA A 39 10.18 -1.39 -10.13
N ARG A 40 11.04 -0.50 -10.63
CA ARG A 40 10.89 0.94 -10.46
C ARG A 40 9.57 1.44 -11.03
N VAL A 41 9.19 1.00 -12.23
CA VAL A 41 7.92 1.33 -12.86
C VAL A 41 6.73 0.82 -12.03
N ALA A 42 6.82 -0.42 -11.53
CA ALA A 42 5.79 -0.98 -10.67
C ALA A 42 5.57 -0.14 -9.40
N TYR A 43 6.65 0.27 -8.73
CA TYR A 43 6.54 1.12 -7.54
C TYR A 43 6.01 2.53 -7.85
N MET A 44 6.35 3.12 -9.00
CA MET A 44 5.75 4.37 -9.44
C MET A 44 4.24 4.24 -9.65
N TYR A 45 3.77 3.15 -10.24
CA TYR A 45 2.32 2.89 -10.38
C TYR A 45 1.63 2.70 -9.03
N ILE A 46 2.31 2.11 -8.05
CA ILE A 46 1.78 2.05 -6.68
C ILE A 46 1.70 3.47 -6.10
N ALA A 47 2.79 4.25 -6.16
CA ALA A 47 2.81 5.62 -5.64
C ALA A 47 1.70 6.49 -6.28
N GLU A 48 1.47 6.38 -7.58
CA GLU A 48 0.44 7.14 -8.30
C GLU A 48 -0.99 6.82 -7.82
N LYS A 49 -1.25 5.57 -7.43
CA LYS A 49 -2.56 5.13 -6.90
C LYS A 49 -2.78 5.51 -5.44
N PHE A 50 -1.74 5.96 -4.75
CA PHE A 50 -1.75 6.34 -3.33
C PHE A 50 -1.27 7.79 -3.14
N ARG A 51 -1.58 8.70 -4.08
CA ARG A 51 -1.18 10.12 -3.97
C ARG A 51 -2.02 10.88 -2.94
N SER A 52 -3.27 10.48 -2.74
CA SER A 52 -4.24 11.04 -1.80
C SER A 52 -5.02 9.93 -1.08
N GLU A 53 -5.58 10.23 0.09
CA GLU A 53 -6.50 9.34 0.81
C GLU A 53 -7.76 8.98 0.01
N ASN A 54 -8.16 9.81 -0.95
CA ASN A 54 -9.33 9.55 -1.79
C ASN A 54 -8.99 8.90 -3.13
N ASP A 55 -7.72 8.58 -3.37
CA ASP A 55 -7.31 7.88 -4.59
C ASP A 55 -7.75 6.43 -4.57
N PHE A 56 -7.63 5.79 -5.74
CA PHE A 56 -8.03 4.40 -5.96
C PHE A 56 -7.44 3.43 -4.94
N GLY A 57 -6.16 3.58 -4.56
CA GLY A 57 -5.49 2.69 -3.62
C GLY A 57 -6.18 2.67 -2.25
N PRO A 58 -6.14 3.76 -1.47
CA PRO A 58 -6.75 3.79 -0.15
C PRO A 58 -8.26 3.51 -0.17
N ALA A 59 -8.99 4.04 -1.15
CA ALA A 59 -10.43 3.81 -1.27
C ALA A 59 -10.78 2.33 -1.53
N THR A 60 -9.94 1.59 -2.25
CA THR A 60 -10.15 0.15 -2.47
C THR A 60 -9.75 -0.70 -1.27
N VAL A 61 -8.72 -0.30 -0.50
CA VAL A 61 -8.40 -0.96 0.79
C VAL A 61 -9.58 -0.86 1.74
N ARG A 62 -10.18 0.32 1.87
CA ARG A 62 -11.39 0.55 2.66
C ARG A 62 -12.52 -0.39 2.23
N ARG A 63 -12.90 -0.35 0.95
CA ARG A 63 -14.01 -1.16 0.42
C ARG A 63 -13.79 -2.65 0.64
N PHE A 64 -12.56 -3.13 0.49
CA PHE A 64 -12.22 -4.52 0.73
C PHE A 64 -12.43 -4.93 2.20
N LEU A 65 -12.13 -4.04 3.14
CA LEU A 65 -12.34 -4.28 4.57
C LEU A 65 -13.79 -4.10 5.01
N GLU A 66 -14.54 -3.20 4.37
CA GLU A 66 -15.99 -3.12 4.53
C GLU A 66 -16.68 -4.44 4.13
N ASP A 67 -16.17 -5.12 3.10
CA ASP A 67 -16.65 -6.45 2.67
C ASP A 67 -16.10 -7.60 3.54
N SER A 68 -15.05 -7.36 4.32
CA SER A 68 -14.37 -8.35 5.18
C SER A 68 -14.12 -7.80 6.60
N PRO A 69 -15.17 -7.57 7.41
CA PRO A 69 -15.06 -6.89 8.70
C PRO A 69 -14.14 -7.61 9.70
N ASP A 70 -13.97 -8.93 9.61
CA ASP A 70 -13.03 -9.71 10.44
C ASP A 70 -11.57 -9.26 10.27
N LYS A 71 -11.23 -8.60 9.16
CA LYS A 71 -9.89 -8.09 8.86
C LYS A 71 -9.70 -6.62 9.25
N CYS A 72 -10.78 -5.94 9.61
CA CYS A 72 -10.80 -4.53 10.01
C CYS A 72 -10.13 -4.32 11.38
N GLY A 73 -10.13 -5.37 12.23
CA GLY A 73 -9.65 -5.28 13.61
C GLY A 73 -10.46 -4.23 14.37
N ASP A 74 -9.77 -3.36 15.12
CA ASP A 74 -10.40 -2.30 15.91
C ASP A 74 -10.53 -0.94 15.18
N MET A 75 -10.08 -0.84 13.92
CA MET A 75 -10.07 0.43 13.18
C MET A 75 -11.36 0.60 12.36
N THR A 76 -11.83 1.84 12.20
CA THR A 76 -12.95 2.13 11.29
C THR A 76 -12.48 2.12 9.83
N PRO A 77 -13.37 1.89 8.84
CA PRO A 77 -13.01 1.92 7.42
C PRO A 77 -12.30 3.22 7.00
N GLU A 78 -12.72 4.37 7.53
CA GLU A 78 -12.10 5.67 7.30
C GLU A 78 -10.69 5.75 7.89
N GLN A 79 -10.49 5.25 9.12
CA GLN A 79 -9.16 5.19 9.72
C GLN A 79 -8.21 4.32 8.90
N ILE A 80 -8.72 3.21 8.36
CA ILE A 80 -7.92 2.31 7.52
C ILE A 80 -7.61 2.97 6.18
N GLN A 81 -8.55 3.71 5.59
CA GLN A 81 -8.28 4.49 4.38
C GLN A 81 -7.13 5.49 4.61
N THR A 82 -7.18 6.28 5.68
CA THR A 82 -6.11 7.22 6.01
C THR A 82 -4.80 6.50 6.33
N ASP A 83 -4.83 5.41 7.10
CA ASP A 83 -3.62 4.63 7.43
C ASP A 83 -2.98 4.01 6.19
N ALA A 84 -3.78 3.45 5.28
CA ALA A 84 -3.32 2.91 4.01
C ALA A 84 -2.60 3.95 3.17
N TYR A 85 -3.18 5.14 3.08
CA TYR A 85 -2.53 6.28 2.43
C TYR A 85 -1.18 6.64 3.09
N LEU A 86 -1.17 6.85 4.41
CA LEU A 86 0.03 7.31 5.12
C LEU A 86 1.17 6.31 5.03
N ARG A 87 0.90 5.02 5.27
CA ARG A 87 1.93 3.97 5.23
C ARG A 87 2.48 3.75 3.84
N VAL A 88 1.61 3.61 2.83
CA VAL A 88 2.08 3.37 1.46
C VAL A 88 2.82 4.61 0.93
N SER A 89 2.31 5.81 1.17
CA SER A 89 3.00 7.05 0.81
C SER A 89 4.37 7.14 1.48
N LYS A 90 4.46 6.82 2.77
CA LYS A 90 5.72 6.88 3.50
C LYS A 90 6.72 5.82 3.03
N TRP A 91 6.26 4.62 2.73
CA TRP A 91 7.08 3.57 2.14
C TRP A 91 7.62 3.96 0.76
N CYS A 92 6.79 4.54 -0.11
CA CYS A 92 7.25 5.07 -1.40
C CYS A 92 8.29 6.19 -1.23
N GLU A 93 8.12 7.09 -0.25
CA GLU A 93 9.14 8.10 0.09
C GLU A 93 10.47 7.47 0.52
N LEU A 94 10.44 6.42 1.34
CA LEU A 94 11.65 5.69 1.79
C LEU A 94 12.37 5.00 0.62
N LEU A 95 11.63 4.58 -0.41
CA LEU A 95 12.19 4.07 -1.66
C LEU A 95 12.77 5.17 -2.57
N GLY A 96 12.63 6.44 -2.19
CA GLY A 96 13.04 7.57 -3.02
C GLY A 96 12.11 7.84 -4.21
N ILE A 97 10.91 7.26 -4.21
CA ILE A 97 9.90 7.44 -5.25
C ILE A 97 9.02 8.59 -4.83
N LYS A 98 9.28 9.76 -5.41
CA LYS A 98 8.45 10.95 -5.20
C LYS A 98 7.23 10.92 -6.11
N LYS A 99 6.10 11.36 -5.53
CA LYS A 99 4.81 11.58 -6.22
C LYS A 99 4.91 12.66 -7.30
#